data_AF-A0A9D6S071-F1
#
_entry.id   AF-A0A9D6S071-F1
#
_cell.length_a   1.000
_cell.length_b   1.000
_cell.length_c   1.000
_cell.angle_alpha   90.00
_cell.angle_beta   90.00
_cell.angle_gamma   90.00
#
_symmetry.space_group_name_H-M   'P 1'
#
loop_
_entity.id
_entity.type
_entity.pdbx_description
1 polymer ?
#
loop_
_entity_poly.entity_id
_entity_poly.type
_entity_poly.pdbx_seq_one_letter_code
_entity_poly.pdbx_strand_id
1 'polypeptide(L)'
;MAENNKPNKLGRKPFVDEEVDLIFRKLEPFLKKGLSLHKACLEAQIPKSTAYDLYQEYDEFAEKIDACKNYHSLLIDDVFTKELDFMIRKIFLNFTIKDKVMAFYQLNQPFDRFVKEAKIPVSRGPGN
;
A
#
# COMPACT_ATOMS: atom_id res chain seq x y z
N MET A 1 28.79 43.61 -4.53
CA MET A 1 27.98 42.38 -4.39
C MET A 1 28.28 41.82 -3.01
N ALA A 2 27.39 42.06 -2.04
CA ALA A 2 27.62 41.71 -0.64
C ALA A 2 27.17 40.26 -0.39
N GLU A 3 28.09 39.45 0.12
CA GLU A 3 27.84 38.09 0.62
C GLU A 3 26.84 38.14 1.79
N ASN A 4 25.70 37.47 1.61
CA ASN A 4 24.73 37.26 2.68
C ASN A 4 25.19 36.10 3.58
N ASN A 5 26.04 36.40 4.56
CA ASN A 5 26.31 35.50 5.67
C ASN A 5 25.19 35.63 6.71
N LYS A 6 24.25 34.69 6.74
CA LYS A 6 23.26 34.58 7.83
C LYS A 6 23.86 33.77 9.00
N PRO A 7 23.69 34.20 10.27
CA PRO A 7 24.36 33.60 11.41
C PRO A 7 23.65 32.35 11.95
N ASN A 8 24.48 31.39 12.38
CA ASN A 8 24.27 30.24 13.27
C ASN A 8 22.87 30.08 13.89
N LYS A 9 22.10 29.11 13.37
CA LYS A 9 21.31 28.24 14.26
C LYS A 9 22.28 27.23 14.84
N LEU A 10 22.27 27.02 16.16
CA LEU A 10 23.07 26.02 16.89
C LEU A 10 22.97 24.65 16.17
N GLY A 11 23.89 24.43 15.24
CA GLY A 11 23.68 23.53 14.12
C GLY A 11 24.22 22.17 14.48
N ARG A 12 23.33 21.18 14.50
CA ARG A 12 23.72 19.77 14.37
C ARG A 12 24.70 19.68 13.20
N LYS A 13 25.85 19.03 13.40
CA LYS A 13 26.87 18.89 12.36
C LYS A 13 26.18 18.30 11.10
N PRO A 14 26.40 18.86 9.90
CA PRO A 14 25.85 18.28 8.67
C PRO A 14 26.25 16.80 8.61
N PHE A 15 25.29 15.93 8.29
CA PHE A 15 25.60 14.52 8.11
C PHE A 15 26.54 14.37 6.91
N VAL A 16 27.56 13.54 7.07
CA VAL A 16 28.37 13.08 5.94
C VAL A 16 27.57 12.01 5.19
N ASP A 17 27.68 11.93 3.87
CA ASP A 17 26.93 10.96 3.04
C ASP A 17 27.02 9.53 3.58
N GLU A 18 28.20 9.15 4.10
CA GLU A 18 28.44 7.84 4.75
C GLU A 18 27.56 7.61 5.99
N GLU A 19 27.28 8.64 6.78
CA GLU A 19 26.41 8.56 7.96
C GLU A 19 24.93 8.44 7.55
N VAL A 20 24.52 9.15 6.50
CA VAL A 20 23.17 9.05 5.92
C VAL A 20 22.92 7.64 5.40
N ASP A 21 23.88 7.08 4.67
CA ASP A 21 23.80 5.71 4.18
C ASP A 21 23.80 4.68 5.31
N LEU A 22 24.58 4.89 6.38
CA LEU A 22 24.56 4.02 7.54
C LEU A 22 23.18 4.01 8.22
N ILE A 23 22.55 5.18 8.35
CA ILE A 23 21.19 5.33 8.88
C ILE A 23 20.21 4.58 7.98
N PHE A 24 20.30 4.75 6.66
CA PHE A 24 19.44 4.04 5.73
C PHE A 24 19.60 2.51 5.86
N ARG A 25 20.83 1.98 5.88
CA ARG A 25 21.10 0.54 6.03
C ARG A 25 20.48 -0.06 7.30
N LYS A 26 20.40 0.72 8.39
CA LYS A 26 19.74 0.28 9.63
C LYS A 26 18.22 0.26 9.52
N LEU A 27 17.63 1.21 8.79
CA LEU A 27 16.19 1.31 8.58
C LEU A 27 15.68 0.33 7.52
N GLU A 28 16.47 0.09 6.48
CA GLU A 28 16.14 -0.72 5.31
C GLU A 28 15.48 -2.08 5.64
N PRO A 29 16.00 -2.94 6.53
CA PRO A 29 15.38 -4.23 6.82
C PRO A 29 13.97 -4.11 7.42
N PHE A 30 13.68 -3.01 8.13
CA PHE A 30 12.37 -2.78 8.74
C PHE A 30 11.38 -2.15 7.74
N LEU A 31 11.87 -1.25 6.90
CA LEU A 31 11.11 -0.71 5.78
C LEU A 31 10.76 -1.81 4.76
N LYS A 32 11.69 -2.73 4.49
CA LYS A 32 11.48 -3.92 3.65
C LYS A 32 10.51 -4.96 4.23
N LYS A 33 10.13 -4.83 5.50
CA LYS A 33 9.06 -5.60 6.14
C LYS A 33 7.69 -4.90 6.05
N GLY A 34 7.62 -3.75 5.38
CA GLY A 34 6.41 -2.94 5.25
C GLY A 34 6.11 -2.08 6.47
N LEU A 35 7.06 -1.88 7.38
CA LEU A 35 6.89 -0.97 8.50
C LEU A 35 6.93 0.49 8.04
N SER A 36 6.11 1.34 8.66
CA SER A 36 6.18 2.78 8.44
C SER A 36 7.53 3.33 8.90
N LEU A 37 7.97 4.46 8.34
CA LEU A 37 9.23 5.11 8.73
C LEU A 37 9.35 5.29 10.25
N HIS A 38 8.26 5.72 10.89
CA HIS A 38 8.23 5.85 12.36
C HIS A 38 8.48 4.53 13.09
N LYS A 39 7.83 3.43 12.67
CA LYS A 39 8.03 2.10 13.28
C LYS A 39 9.43 1.56 13.00
N ALA A 40 9.93 1.74 11.78
CA ALA A 40 11.30 1.37 11.42
C ALA A 40 12.33 2.09 12.29
N CYS A 41 12.11 3.37 12.61
CA CYS A 41 12.96 4.12 13.53
C CYS A 41 12.95 3.53 14.95
N LEU A 42 11.79 3.12 15.45
CA LEU A 42 11.68 2.49 16.78
C LEU A 42 12.47 1.17 16.84
N GLU A 43 12.29 0.30 15.84
CA GLU A 43 12.99 -0.99 15.76
C GLU A 43 14.50 -0.83 15.57
N ALA A 44 14.91 0.14 14.75
CA ALA A 44 16.32 0.43 14.49
C ALA A 44 16.99 1.28 15.59
N GLN A 45 16.23 1.68 16.62
CA GLN A 45 16.68 2.59 17.69
C GLN A 45 17.26 3.90 17.16
N ILE A 46 16.68 4.42 16.08
CA ILE A 46 17.04 5.70 15.47
C ILE A 46 16.04 6.76 15.96
N PRO A 47 16.50 7.93 16.44
CA PRO A 47 15.61 9.02 16.80
C PRO A 47 14.73 9.41 15.62
N LYS A 48 13.41 9.48 15.84
CA LYS A 48 12.45 9.86 14.79
C LYS A 48 12.83 11.19 14.15
N SER A 49 13.23 12.18 14.94
CA SER A 49 13.67 13.49 14.44
C SER A 49 14.77 13.33 13.41
N THR A 50 15.84 12.59 13.71
CA THR A 50 16.94 12.33 12.78
C THR A 50 16.47 11.80 11.42
N ALA A 51 15.63 10.76 11.42
CA ALA A 51 15.20 10.16 10.16
C ALA A 51 14.26 11.09 9.35
N TYR A 52 13.43 11.88 10.02
CA TYR A 52 12.52 12.81 9.35
C TYR A 52 13.24 14.09 8.89
N ASP A 53 14.23 14.57 9.64
CA ASP A 53 15.11 15.66 9.22
C ASP A 53 15.85 15.24 7.92
N LEU A 54 16.44 14.04 7.92
CA LEU A 54 17.10 13.50 6.72
C LEU A 54 16.15 13.32 5.54
N TYR A 55 14.92 12.86 5.80
CA TYR A 55 13.90 12.72 4.76
C TYR A 55 13.45 14.06 4.16
N GLN A 56 13.54 15.17 4.90
CA GLN A 56 13.19 16.50 4.41
C GLN A 56 14.37 17.23 3.74
N GLU A 57 15.59 16.97 4.21
CA GLU A 57 16.77 17.72 3.80
C GLU A 57 17.60 17.02 2.72
N TYR A 58 17.46 15.69 2.56
CA TYR A 58 18.26 14.89 1.62
C TYR A 58 17.37 14.09 0.67
N ASP A 59 17.26 14.56 -0.58
CA ASP A 59 16.38 13.97 -1.60
C ASP A 59 16.68 12.50 -1.86
N GLU A 60 17.96 12.11 -1.97
CA GLU A 60 18.34 10.71 -2.22
C GLU A 60 17.89 9.79 -1.08
N PHE A 61 17.96 10.27 0.16
CA PHE A 61 17.46 9.51 1.31
C PHE A 61 15.93 9.37 1.22
N ALA A 62 15.22 10.44 0.87
CA ALA A 62 13.77 10.40 0.69
C ALA A 62 13.35 9.41 -0.40
N GLU A 63 14.04 9.43 -1.55
CA GLU A 63 13.81 8.50 -2.67
C GLU A 63 14.01 7.04 -2.24
N LYS A 64 15.09 6.74 -1.52
CA LYS A 64 15.37 5.39 -0.98
C LYS A 64 14.26 4.92 -0.03
N ILE A 65 13.74 5.80 0.83
CA ILE A 65 12.63 5.50 1.74
C ILE A 65 11.34 5.23 0.96
N ASP A 66 11.01 6.06 -0.02
CA ASP A 66 9.76 5.95 -0.77
C ASP A 66 9.76 4.77 -1.75
N ALA A 67 10.91 4.43 -2.33
CA ALA A 67 11.09 3.19 -3.09
C ALA A 67 10.70 1.96 -2.25
N CYS A 68 11.13 1.90 -0.98
CA CYS A 68 10.78 0.82 -0.08
C CYS A 68 9.26 0.75 0.20
N LYS A 69 8.59 1.90 0.37
CA LYS A 69 7.14 1.95 0.60
C LYS A 69 6.36 1.52 -0.64
N ASN A 70 6.73 2.06 -1.81
CA ASN A 70 6.05 1.79 -3.07
C ASN A 70 6.12 0.32 -3.47
N TYR A 71 7.25 -0.34 -3.22
CA TYR A 71 7.39 -1.78 -3.46
C TYR A 71 6.33 -2.62 -2.74
N HIS A 72 6.01 -2.27 -1.48
CA HIS A 72 4.98 -2.99 -0.72
C HIS A 72 3.59 -2.74 -1.27
N SER A 73 3.26 -1.49 -1.61
CA SER A 73 1.96 -1.16 -2.20
C SER A 73 1.73 -1.97 -3.47
N LEU A 74 2.73 -2.05 -4.36
CA LEU A 74 2.63 -2.82 -5.60
C LEU A 74 2.45 -4.33 -5.36
N LEU A 75 3.20 -4.91 -4.42
CA LEU A 75 3.06 -6.33 -4.07
C LEU A 75 1.69 -6.64 -3.47
N ILE A 76 1.23 -5.80 -2.56
CA ILE A 76 -0.06 -5.93 -1.90
C ILE A 76 -1.17 -5.85 -2.94
N ASP A 77 -1.13 -4.86 -3.83
CA ASP A 77 -2.12 -4.68 -4.89
C ASP A 77 -2.15 -5.90 -5.83
N ASP A 78 -0.99 -6.45 -6.23
CA ASP A 78 -0.93 -7.65 -7.08
C ASP A 78 -1.52 -8.89 -6.38
N VAL A 79 -1.19 -9.12 -5.11
CA VAL A 79 -1.72 -10.25 -4.34
C VAL A 79 -3.23 -10.11 -4.13
N PHE A 80 -3.71 -8.94 -3.70
CA PHE A 80 -5.14 -8.72 -3.50
C PHE A 80 -5.92 -8.81 -4.82
N THR A 81 -5.38 -8.29 -5.93
CA THR A 81 -6.04 -8.37 -7.23
C THR A 81 -6.17 -9.83 -7.70
N LYS A 82 -5.13 -10.64 -7.51
CA LYS A 82 -5.16 -12.08 -7.84
C LYS A 82 -6.17 -12.84 -7.00
N GLU A 83 -6.22 -12.59 -5.69
CA GLU A 83 -7.19 -13.25 -4.80
C GLU A 83 -8.63 -12.81 -5.10
N LEU A 84 -8.86 -11.53 -5.37
CA LEU A 84 -10.17 -11.02 -5.81
C LEU A 84 -10.61 -11.67 -7.12
N ASP A 85 -9.73 -11.74 -8.12
CA ASP A 85 -10.04 -12.40 -9.40
C ASP A 85 -10.35 -13.89 -9.19
N PHE A 86 -9.58 -14.57 -8.35
CA PHE A 86 -9.82 -15.98 -8.02
C PHE A 86 -11.19 -16.20 -7.35
N MET A 87 -11.56 -15.36 -6.38
CA MET A 87 -12.87 -15.41 -5.73
C MET A 87 -14.00 -15.13 -6.72
N ILE A 88 -13.87 -14.11 -7.56
CA ILE A 88 -14.84 -13.77 -8.60
C ILE A 88 -15.05 -14.97 -9.55
N ARG A 89 -13.96 -15.57 -10.05
CA ARG A 89 -14.04 -16.75 -10.92
C ARG A 89 -14.74 -17.92 -10.24
N LYS A 90 -14.45 -18.18 -8.96
CA LYS A 90 -15.12 -19.24 -8.19
C LYS A 90 -16.62 -18.98 -8.03
N ILE A 91 -17.01 -17.75 -7.73
CA ILE A 91 -18.43 -17.37 -7.62
C ILE A 91 -19.13 -17.60 -8.96
N PHE A 92 -18.57 -17.06 -10.05
CA PHE A 92 -19.14 -17.25 -11.38
C PHE A 92 -19.23 -18.72 -11.76
N LEU A 93 -18.16 -19.50 -11.59
CA LEU A 93 -18.15 -20.93 -11.91
C LEU A 93 -19.21 -21.71 -11.12
N ASN A 94 -19.40 -21.40 -9.84
CA ASN A 94 -20.44 -22.02 -9.02
C ASN A 94 -21.85 -21.69 -9.52
N PHE A 95 -22.10 -20.46 -9.98
CA PHE A 95 -23.36 -20.11 -10.66
C PHE A 95 -23.52 -20.84 -12.00
N THR A 96 -22.45 -20.95 -12.80
CA THR A 96 -22.51 -21.61 -14.11
C THR A 96 -22.77 -23.12 -14.00
N ILE A 97 -22.14 -23.79 -13.03
CA ILE A 97 -22.22 -25.26 -12.88
C ILE A 97 -23.52 -25.70 -12.21
N LYS A 98 -24.02 -24.99 -11.19
CA LYS A 98 -25.24 -25.40 -10.48
C LYS A 98 -26.51 -25.22 -11.31
N ASP A 99 -26.60 -24.15 -12.09
CA ASP A 99 -27.87 -23.79 -12.72
C ASP A 99 -27.87 -23.94 -14.25
N LYS A 100 -26.74 -24.26 -14.91
CA LYS A 100 -26.56 -24.31 -16.39
C LYS A 100 -27.07 -23.07 -17.15
N VAL A 101 -27.51 -22.04 -16.44
CA VAL A 101 -28.05 -20.78 -16.94
C VAL A 101 -27.13 -19.71 -16.37
N MET A 102 -26.19 -19.25 -17.18
CA MET A 102 -25.36 -18.11 -16.84
C MET A 102 -26.09 -16.86 -17.34
N ALA A 103 -26.66 -16.06 -16.44
CA ALA A 103 -27.14 -14.74 -16.82
C ALA A 103 -25.92 -13.85 -17.12
N PHE A 104 -25.92 -13.18 -18.26
CA PHE A 104 -24.86 -12.26 -18.62
C PHE A 104 -25.03 -10.98 -17.81
N TYR A 105 -24.00 -10.57 -17.09
CA TYR A 105 -23.97 -9.31 -16.36
C TYR A 105 -22.85 -8.42 -16.89
N GLN A 106 -23.20 -7.20 -17.31
CA GLN A 106 -22.22 -6.19 -17.64
C GLN A 106 -21.94 -5.33 -16.42
N LEU A 107 -20.67 -4.97 -16.22
CA LEU A 107 -20.26 -4.02 -15.19
C LEU A 107 -21.07 -2.72 -15.37
N ASN A 108 -21.71 -2.24 -14.30
CA ASN A 108 -22.66 -1.09 -14.25
C ASN A 108 -24.10 -1.33 -14.74
N GLN A 109 -24.52 -2.58 -15.02
CA GLN A 109 -25.94 -2.85 -15.19
C GLN A 109 -26.67 -2.96 -13.83
N PRO A 110 -27.96 -2.60 -13.74
CA PRO A 110 -28.74 -2.81 -12.53
C PRO A 110 -28.83 -4.30 -12.18
N PHE A 111 -28.56 -4.65 -10.91
CA PHE A 111 -28.54 -6.03 -10.43
C PHE A 111 -29.89 -6.75 -10.58
N ASP A 112 -31.00 -6.00 -10.60
CA ASP A 112 -32.36 -6.53 -10.79
C ASP A 112 -32.54 -7.34 -12.08
N ARG A 113 -31.80 -6.97 -13.14
CA ARG A 113 -31.85 -7.68 -14.42
C ARG A 113 -31.22 -9.07 -14.30
N PHE A 114 -30.08 -9.16 -13.62
CA PHE A 114 -29.40 -10.42 -13.35
C PHE A 114 -30.28 -11.36 -12.51
N VAL A 115 -30.93 -10.85 -11.45
CA VAL A 115 -31.81 -11.66 -10.59
C VAL A 115 -32.97 -12.28 -11.39
N LYS A 116 -33.58 -11.51 -12.31
CA LYS A 116 -34.64 -12.03 -13.20
C LYS A 116 -34.13 -13.10 -14.18
N GLU A 117 -32.98 -12.88 -14.80
CA GLU A 117 -32.44 -13.80 -15.82
C GLU A 117 -31.83 -15.07 -15.22
N ALA A 118 -31.19 -14.97 -14.05
CA ALA A 118 -30.56 -16.09 -13.35
C ALA A 118 -31.57 -17.02 -12.66
N LYS A 119 -32.87 -16.71 -12.67
CA LYS A 119 -33.95 -17.48 -12.03
C LYS A 119 -33.61 -17.90 -10.59
N ILE A 120 -32.89 -17.05 -9.86
CA ILE A 120 -32.45 -17.35 -8.50
C ILE A 120 -33.71 -17.59 -7.67
N PRO A 121 -33.91 -18.78 -7.07
CA PRO A 121 -35.07 -19.02 -6.25
C PRO A 121 -35.02 -18.06 -5.08
N VAL A 122 -35.97 -17.13 -5.04
CA VAL A 122 -36.15 -16.22 -3.91
C VAL A 122 -36.47 -17.12 -2.72
N SER A 123 -35.49 -17.28 -1.82
CA SER A 123 -35.66 -18.07 -0.61
C SER A 123 -36.90 -17.54 0.12
N ARG A 124 -37.92 -18.39 0.23
CA ARG A 124 -39.17 -18.10 0.92
C ARG A 124 -38.89 -17.79 2.38
N GLY A 125 -39.49 -16.73 2.90
CA GLY A 125 -39.68 -16.55 4.33
C GLY A 125 -40.67 -15.42 4.65
N PRO A 126 -41.42 -15.51 5.75
CA PRO A 126 -42.10 -16.69 6.32
C PRO A 126 -43.58 -16.73 5.87
N GLY A 127 -44.17 -17.92 5.88
CA GLY A 127 -45.60 -18.09 5.73
C GLY A 127 -46.38 -17.55 6.94
N ASN A 128 -47.58 -17.06 6.65
CA ASN A 128 -48.74 -16.75 7.49
C ASN A 128 -48.53 -16.64 9.00
#